data_AF-A0A5N4DBS9-F1
#
_entry.id   AF-A0A5N4DBS9-F1
#
_cell.length_a   1.000
_cell.length_b   1.000
_cell.length_c   1.000
_cell.angle_alpha   90.00
_cell.angle_beta   90.00
_cell.angle_gamma   90.00
#
_symmetry.space_group_name_H-M   'P 1'
#
loop_
_entity.id
_entity.type
_entity.pdbx_description
1 polymer ?
#
loop_
_entity_poly.entity_id
_entity_poly.type
_entity_poly.pdbx_seq_one_letter_code
_entity_poly.pdbx_strand_id
1 'polypeptide(L)'
;MAECGASGSGSSGDSLDKSITLPPDEIFRNLENAKRFAIDIGGSLTKLAYYSTVQHKVAKVRSFDHSGKDTEQDHEPPYEISVQEEVTARLHFVKFENTYIEACLDFIKDHLVNTETKVIQATGGGAYKFKDLIEEKLQLK
;
A
#
# COMPACT_ATOMS: atom_id res chain seq x y z
N MET A 1 -66.93 9.47 -19.10
CA MET A 1 -66.89 9.93 -17.70
C MET A 1 -66.60 8.73 -16.82
N ALA A 2 -65.43 8.74 -16.18
CA ALA A 2 -65.10 8.18 -14.87
C ALA A 2 -63.57 8.13 -14.80
N GLU A 3 -63.01 9.21 -14.30
CA GLU A 3 -61.62 9.35 -13.91
C GLU A 3 -61.48 8.77 -12.50
N CYS A 4 -60.49 7.90 -12.29
CA CYS A 4 -60.04 7.50 -10.97
C CYS A 4 -58.51 7.58 -10.96
N GLY A 5 -57.98 8.70 -10.47
CA GLY A 5 -56.60 8.80 -10.04
C GLY A 5 -56.43 8.27 -8.62
N ALA A 6 -55.30 7.59 -8.36
CA ALA A 6 -54.62 7.62 -7.08
C ALA A 6 -53.19 7.09 -7.22
N SER A 7 -52.26 8.00 -6.97
CA SER A 7 -50.86 7.86 -6.56
C SER A 7 -50.43 6.52 -5.94
N GLY A 8 -49.37 5.94 -6.50
CA GLY A 8 -48.54 4.91 -5.87
C GLY A 8 -47.07 5.18 -6.21
N SER A 9 -46.37 5.78 -5.24
CA SER A 9 -44.94 6.10 -5.15
C SER A 9 -44.00 5.42 -6.16
N GLY A 10 -43.22 6.25 -6.87
CA GLY A 10 -42.02 5.80 -7.55
C GLY A 10 -41.09 5.10 -6.55
N SER A 11 -40.99 3.78 -6.66
CA SER A 11 -39.91 3.04 -6.05
C SER A 11 -38.68 3.34 -6.89
N SER A 12 -37.93 4.36 -6.46
CA SER A 12 -36.55 4.55 -6.87
C SER A 12 -35.83 3.25 -6.56
N GLY A 13 -35.61 2.43 -7.59
CA GLY A 13 -34.75 1.26 -7.51
C GLY A 13 -33.33 1.75 -7.26
N ASP A 14 -33.02 2.09 -6.01
CA ASP A 14 -31.66 2.35 -5.59
C ASP A 14 -31.00 0.97 -5.56
N SER A 15 -30.41 0.59 -6.70
CA SER A 15 -29.63 -0.62 -6.83
C SER A 15 -28.52 -0.54 -5.78
N LEU A 16 -28.64 -1.37 -4.74
CA LEU A 16 -27.65 -1.48 -3.66
C LEU A 16 -26.27 -1.95 -4.18
N ASP A 17 -26.17 -2.30 -5.46
CA ASP A 17 -24.95 -2.71 -6.15
C ASP A 17 -24.20 -1.54 -6.80
N LYS A 18 -23.93 -0.47 -6.04
CA LYS A 18 -22.91 0.50 -6.48
C LYS A 18 -21.55 -0.17 -6.32
N SER A 19 -21.00 -0.74 -7.40
CA SER A 19 -19.65 -1.31 -7.41
C SER A 19 -18.67 -0.33 -6.82
N ILE A 20 -17.83 -0.79 -5.89
CA ILE A 20 -16.76 0.03 -5.37
C ILE A 20 -15.83 0.37 -6.55
N THR A 21 -15.67 1.66 -6.80
CA THR A 21 -14.63 2.12 -7.73
C THR A 21 -13.33 2.06 -6.97
N LEU A 22 -12.49 1.07 -7.29
CA LEU A 22 -11.15 1.05 -6.74
C LEU A 22 -10.41 2.30 -7.25
N PRO A 23 -9.60 2.96 -6.40
CA PRO A 23 -8.74 4.03 -6.87
C PRO A 23 -7.88 3.49 -8.03
N PRO A 24 -7.53 4.34 -9.02
CA PRO A 24 -6.77 3.90 -10.19
C PRO A 24 -5.58 3.03 -9.74
N ASP A 25 -5.44 1.88 -10.40
CA ASP A 25 -4.52 0.81 -10.00
C ASP A 25 -3.07 1.25 -10.17
N GLU A 26 -2.57 2.06 -9.24
CA GLU A 26 -1.14 2.08 -8.94
C GLU A 26 -0.82 0.73 -8.29
N ILE A 27 -0.58 -0.26 -9.15
CA ILE A 27 -0.19 -1.63 -8.77
C ILE A 27 1.04 -1.60 -7.85
N PHE A 28 1.90 -0.59 -8.02
CA PHE A 28 3.14 -0.38 -7.28
C PHE A 28 3.10 0.91 -6.46
N ARG A 29 2.52 0.84 -5.26
CA ARG A 29 2.45 1.99 -4.34
C ARG A 29 3.81 2.31 -3.73
N ASN A 30 4.15 3.60 -3.63
CA ASN A 30 5.32 4.11 -2.89
C ASN A 30 6.65 3.44 -3.30
N LEU A 31 6.79 3.17 -4.59
CA LEU A 31 7.95 2.45 -5.12
C LEU A 31 9.23 3.29 -5.12
N GLU A 32 9.11 4.62 -5.24
CA GLU A 32 10.23 5.57 -5.12
C GLU A 32 11.02 5.41 -3.82
N ASN A 33 10.34 4.97 -2.75
CA ASN A 33 10.90 4.73 -1.42
C ASN A 33 11.18 3.25 -1.17
N ALA A 34 11.07 2.40 -2.19
CA ALA A 34 11.34 0.97 -2.07
C ALA A 34 12.84 0.73 -1.94
N LYS A 35 13.22 -0.11 -0.97
CA LYS A 35 14.64 -0.37 -0.66
C LYS A 35 15.08 -1.79 -1.00
N ARG A 36 14.15 -2.75 -0.97
CA ARG A 36 14.43 -4.17 -1.13
C ARG A 36 13.29 -4.86 -1.85
N PHE A 37 13.65 -5.78 -2.73
CA PHE A 37 12.74 -6.54 -3.57
C PHE A 37 12.99 -8.04 -3.42
N ALA A 38 11.91 -8.82 -3.44
CA ALA A 38 11.94 -10.27 -3.51
C ALA A 38 10.89 -10.76 -4.50
N ILE A 39 11.25 -11.74 -5.33
CA ILE A 39 10.38 -12.29 -6.37
C ILE A 39 10.23 -13.80 -6.22
N ASP A 40 9.00 -14.30 -6.28
CA ASP A 40 8.67 -15.73 -6.31
C ASP A 40 7.99 -16.04 -7.65
N ILE A 41 8.68 -16.81 -8.49
CA ILE A 41 8.21 -17.15 -9.83
C ILE A 41 7.75 -18.61 -9.84
N GLY A 42 6.44 -18.79 -9.76
CA GLY A 42 5.79 -20.10 -9.84
C GLY A 42 5.52 -20.55 -11.27
N GLY A 43 4.78 -21.65 -11.41
CA GLY A 43 4.42 -22.20 -12.73
C GLY A 43 3.55 -21.26 -13.58
N SER A 44 2.61 -20.55 -12.95
CA SER A 44 1.65 -19.68 -13.64
C SER A 44 1.73 -18.22 -13.22
N LEU A 45 2.04 -17.99 -11.94
CA LEU A 45 2.01 -16.67 -11.32
C LEU A 45 3.37 -16.30 -10.77
N THR A 46 3.72 -15.04 -10.94
CA THR A 46 4.82 -14.38 -10.27
C THR A 46 4.28 -13.50 -9.15
N LYS A 47 4.99 -13.49 -8.02
CA LYS A 47 4.71 -12.62 -6.88
C LYS A 47 5.93 -11.73 -6.63
N LEU A 48 5.70 -10.44 -6.49
CA LEU A 48 6.71 -9.47 -6.07
C LEU A 48 6.36 -8.97 -4.67
N ALA A 49 7.33 -8.99 -3.77
CA ALA A 49 7.25 -8.31 -2.49
C ALA A 49 8.33 -7.23 -2.43
N TYR A 50 7.98 -6.05 -1.93
CA TYR A 50 8.97 -5.00 -1.71
C TYR A 50 8.69 -4.18 -0.46
N TYR A 51 9.76 -3.77 0.18
CA TYR A 51 9.74 -2.94 1.38
C TYR A 51 9.94 -1.48 0.99
N SER A 52 9.08 -0.58 1.48
CA SER A 52 9.22 0.86 1.33
C SER A 52 9.00 1.59 2.66
N THR A 53 9.48 2.82 2.77
CA THR A 53 9.20 3.70 3.92
C THR A 53 8.14 4.74 3.57
N VAL A 54 7.18 4.97 4.45
CA VAL A 54 6.16 6.02 4.32
C VAL A 54 6.25 6.98 5.49
N GLN A 55 6.28 8.27 5.18
CA GLN A 55 6.14 9.34 6.17
C GLN A 55 4.66 9.58 6.44
N HIS A 56 4.28 9.63 7.70
CA HIS A 56 2.90 9.90 8.11
C HIS A 56 2.88 10.66 9.43
N LYS A 57 1.83 11.46 9.61
CA LYS A 57 1.61 12.24 10.83
C LYS A 57 0.76 11.41 11.78
N VAL A 58 1.26 11.22 13.00
CA VAL A 58 0.58 10.49 14.07
C VAL A 58 0.28 11.46 15.20
N ALA A 59 -0.94 11.42 15.72
CA ALA A 59 -1.30 12.15 16.94
C ALA A 59 -0.88 11.31 18.15
N LYS A 60 0.00 11.86 18.99
CA LYS A 60 0.33 11.27 20.30
C LYS A 60 -0.40 12.02 21.38
N VAL A 61 -1.14 11.26 22.19
CA VAL A 61 -1.85 11.76 23.36
C VAL A 61 -1.06 11.38 24.59
N ARG A 62 -0.66 12.37 25.39
CA ARG A 62 -0.08 12.16 26.71
C ARG A 62 -1.11 12.58 27.75
N SER A 63 -1.46 11.68 28.65
CA SER A 63 -2.23 11.99 29.84
C SER A 63 -1.27 12.29 30.99
N PHE A 64 -1.63 13.26 31.82
CA PHE A 64 -0.91 13.54 33.06
C PHE A 64 -1.67 12.88 34.21
N ASP A 65 -0.99 12.05 35.01
CA ASP A 65 -1.58 11.47 36.21
C ASP A 65 -1.73 12.58 37.27
N HIS A 66 -2.94 13.14 37.39
CA HIS A 66 -3.29 14.10 38.44
C HIS A 66 -3.47 13.41 39.81
N SER A 67 -2.54 12.54 40.20
CA SER A 67 -2.53 11.93 41.53
C SER A 67 -2.00 12.91 42.57
N GLY A 68 -2.89 13.84 42.95
CA GLY A 68 -2.88 14.50 44.25
C GLY A 68 -1.94 15.68 44.40
N LYS A 69 -2.39 16.87 44.00
CA LYS A 69 -2.14 18.13 44.73
C LYS A 69 -3.33 19.07 44.53
N ASP A 70 -4.16 19.16 45.57
CA ASP A 70 -5.07 20.27 45.79
C ASP A 70 -4.23 21.52 46.00
N THR A 71 -4.03 22.32 44.96
CA THR A 71 -3.62 23.72 45.13
C THR A 71 -4.09 24.50 43.92
N GLU A 72 -4.80 25.58 44.21
CA GLU A 72 -5.44 26.48 43.27
C GLU A 72 -4.47 26.99 42.18
N GLN A 73 -4.99 27.16 40.96
CA GLN A 73 -4.32 27.61 39.71
C GLN A 73 -3.65 26.48 38.90
N ASP A 74 -4.31 25.98 37.85
CA ASP A 74 -4.23 26.55 36.50
C ASP A 74 -5.13 25.73 35.55
N HIS A 75 -5.59 26.36 34.46
CA HIS A 75 -6.43 25.75 33.41
C HIS A 75 -5.61 24.78 32.51
N GLU A 76 -4.86 23.86 33.11
CA GLU A 76 -4.05 22.88 32.37
C GLU A 76 -4.98 21.80 31.75
N PRO A 77 -4.93 21.57 30.43
CA PRO A 77 -5.75 20.57 29.79
C PRO A 77 -5.38 19.16 30.27
N PRO A 78 -6.36 18.26 30.49
CA PRO A 78 -6.13 16.92 31.06
C PRO A 78 -5.33 15.98 30.14
N TYR A 79 -5.07 16.42 28.91
CA TYR A 79 -4.25 15.72 27.94
C TYR A 79 -3.52 16.72 27.03
N GLU A 80 -2.34 16.33 26.58
CA GLU A 80 -1.60 17.04 25.54
C GLU A 80 -1.67 16.22 24.23
N ILE A 81 -2.14 16.84 23.15
CA ILE A 81 -2.09 16.26 21.80
C ILE A 81 -0.93 16.89 21.05
N SER A 82 0.06 16.09 20.67
CA SER A 82 1.14 16.50 19.77
C SER A 82 1.05 15.73 18.47
N VAL A 83 1.33 16.40 17.34
CA VAL A 83 1.48 15.75 16.04
C VAL A 83 2.96 15.47 15.82
N GLN A 84 3.30 14.20 15.61
CA GLN A 84 4.66 13.79 15.31
C GLN A 84 4.72 13.20 13.91
N GLU A 85 5.77 13.55 13.18
CA GLU A 85 6.05 12.94 11.89
C GLU A 85 6.84 11.65 12.13
N GLU A 86 6.29 10.53 11.67
CA GLU A 86 6.86 9.21 11.85
C GLU A 86 7.12 8.54 10.50
N VAL A 87 8.25 7.85 10.40
CA VAL A 87 8.58 7.02 9.25
C VAL A 87 8.23 5.58 9.58
N THR A 88 7.26 5.00 8.88
CA THR A 88 6.90 3.60 9.03
C THR A 88 7.36 2.76 7.85
N ALA A 89 7.73 1.52 8.17
CA ALA A 89 7.97 0.47 7.21
C ALA A 89 6.65 -0.05 6.62
N ARG A 90 6.58 -0.22 5.30
CA ARG A 90 5.47 -0.90 4.63
C ARG A 90 5.98 -1.99 3.70
N LEU A 91 5.37 -3.16 3.81
CA LEU A 91 5.57 -4.27 2.89
C LEU A 91 4.43 -4.30 1.88
N HIS A 92 4.78 -4.36 0.60
CA HIS A 92 3.84 -4.40 -0.51
C HIS A 92 3.90 -5.77 -1.18
N PHE A 93 2.76 -6.20 -1.71
CA PHE A 93 2.62 -7.46 -2.42
C PHE A 93 1.92 -7.22 -3.76
N VAL A 94 2.54 -7.70 -4.83
CA VAL A 94 2.00 -7.65 -6.18
C VAL A 94 2.01 -9.05 -6.74
N LYS A 95 0.94 -9.43 -7.46
CA LYS A 95 0.86 -10.69 -8.20
C LYS A 95 0.52 -10.41 -9.66
N PHE A 96 1.13 -11.15 -10.56
CA PHE A 96 0.88 -11.03 -11.99
C PHE A 96 1.19 -12.35 -12.70
N GLU A 97 0.67 -12.50 -13.92
CA GLU A 97 0.94 -13.66 -14.77
C GLU A 97 2.38 -13.62 -15.31
N ASN A 98 2.99 -14.78 -15.50
CA ASN A 98 4.39 -14.87 -15.95
C ASN A 98 4.67 -14.14 -17.27
N THR A 99 3.67 -13.91 -18.12
CA THR A 99 3.77 -13.13 -19.37
C THR A 99 4.28 -11.70 -19.13
N TYR A 100 4.05 -11.12 -17.94
CA TYR A 100 4.44 -9.75 -17.61
C TYR A 100 5.78 -9.64 -16.88
N ILE A 101 6.52 -10.74 -16.73
CA ILE A 101 7.78 -10.74 -15.97
C ILE A 101 8.81 -9.77 -16.53
N GLU A 102 8.91 -9.68 -17.85
CA GLU A 102 9.88 -8.80 -18.50
C GLU A 102 9.61 -7.33 -18.20
N ALA A 103 8.36 -6.90 -18.38
CA ALA A 103 7.90 -5.54 -18.06
C ALA A 103 8.10 -5.21 -16.56
N CYS A 104 7.88 -6.20 -15.68
CA CYS A 104 8.13 -6.03 -14.25
C CYS A 104 9.62 -5.83 -13.93
N LEU A 105 10.52 -6.57 -14.60
CA LEU A 105 11.97 -6.41 -14.42
C LEU A 105 12.47 -5.06 -14.94
N ASP A 106 12.00 -4.62 -16.10
CA ASP A 106 12.29 -3.27 -16.61
C ASP A 106 11.81 -2.20 -15.61
N PHE A 107 10.60 -2.36 -15.11
CA PHE A 107 10.03 -1.46 -14.12
C PHE A 107 10.82 -1.43 -12.80
N ILE A 108 11.26 -2.59 -12.30
CA ILE A 108 12.12 -2.64 -11.11
C ILE A 108 13.46 -1.97 -11.38
N LYS A 109 14.08 -2.19 -12.55
CA LYS A 109 15.37 -1.60 -12.93
C LYS A 109 15.33 -0.07 -12.83
N ASP A 110 14.28 0.54 -13.37
CA ASP A 110 14.13 2.00 -13.37
C ASP A 110 14.03 2.60 -11.96
N HIS A 111 13.53 1.81 -10.99
CA HIS A 111 13.33 2.24 -9.61
C HIS A 111 14.40 1.74 -8.63
N LEU A 112 15.24 0.77 -9.02
CA LEU A 112 16.32 0.23 -8.19
C LEU A 112 17.49 1.22 -8.01
N VAL A 113 17.59 2.23 -8.90
CA VAL A 113 18.71 3.17 -9.02
C VAL A 113 18.98 3.94 -7.71
N ASN A 114 17.97 4.09 -6.85
CA ASN A 114 18.07 4.82 -5.58
C ASN A 114 18.40 3.94 -4.37
N THR A 115 18.80 2.68 -4.57
CA THR A 115 19.07 1.73 -3.48
C THR A 115 20.53 1.34 -3.43
N GLU A 116 21.11 1.32 -2.23
CA GLU A 116 22.48 0.87 -2.00
C GLU A 116 22.66 -0.64 -2.28
N THR A 117 21.58 -1.41 -2.23
CA THR A 117 21.57 -2.86 -2.47
C THR A 117 21.04 -3.20 -3.84
N LYS A 118 21.94 -3.44 -4.79
CA LYS A 118 21.64 -3.99 -6.12
C LYS A 118 21.52 -5.51 -6.07
N VAL A 119 20.66 -6.03 -5.19
CA VAL A 119 20.43 -7.48 -5.09
C VAL A 119 18.93 -7.73 -4.98
N ILE A 120 18.42 -8.60 -5.86
CA ILE A 120 17.06 -9.10 -5.79
C ILE A 120 17.10 -10.58 -5.45
N GLN A 121 16.33 -10.96 -4.43
CA GLN A 121 16.17 -12.35 -4.05
C GLN A 121 15.08 -12.99 -4.91
N ALA A 122 15.40 -14.07 -5.61
CA ALA A 122 14.46 -14.79 -6.46
C ALA A 122 14.28 -16.24 -5.98
N THR A 123 13.03 -16.72 -5.95
CA THR A 123 12.68 -18.10 -5.59
C THR A 123 11.60 -18.67 -6.51
N GLY A 124 11.22 -19.93 -6.28
CA GLY A 124 10.33 -20.70 -7.13
C GLY A 124 11.06 -21.35 -8.32
N GLY A 125 10.42 -22.32 -8.96
CA GLY A 125 11.01 -23.02 -10.11
C GLY A 125 11.29 -22.08 -11.30
N GLY A 126 10.54 -20.98 -11.40
CA GLY A 126 10.75 -19.96 -12.41
C GLY A 126 12.01 -19.13 -12.20
N ALA A 127 12.54 -19.00 -10.97
CA ALA A 127 13.81 -18.31 -10.75
C ALA A 127 14.97 -18.95 -11.52
N TYR A 128 14.97 -20.29 -11.63
CA TYR A 128 15.92 -21.01 -12.46
C TYR A 128 15.63 -20.80 -13.97
N LYS A 129 14.35 -20.89 -14.37
CA LYS A 129 13.92 -20.73 -15.76
C LYS A 129 14.21 -19.34 -16.34
N PHE A 130 14.03 -18.28 -15.54
CA PHE A 130 14.18 -16.89 -15.95
C PHE A 130 15.50 -16.26 -15.49
N LYS A 131 16.45 -17.07 -15.01
CA LYS A 131 17.73 -16.60 -14.46
C LYS A 131 18.44 -15.61 -15.39
N ASP A 132 18.66 -16.00 -16.65
CA ASP A 132 19.42 -15.18 -17.60
C ASP A 132 18.71 -13.85 -17.90
N LEU A 133 17.37 -13.87 -18.01
CA LEU A 133 16.56 -12.66 -18.21
C LEU A 133 16.68 -11.70 -17.02
N ILE A 134 16.66 -12.22 -15.79
CA ILE A 134 16.80 -11.43 -14.57
C ILE A 134 18.20 -10.79 -14.51
N GLU A 135 19.25 -11.57 -14.77
CA GLU A 135 20.64 -11.10 -14.80
C GLU A 135 20.87 -10.03 -15.87
N GLU A 136 20.33 -10.22 -17.08
CA GLU A 136 20.43 -9.29 -18.20
C GLU A 136 19.72 -7.96 -17.93
N LYS A 137 18.44 -8.02 -17.54
CA LYS A 137 17.60 -6.83 -17.36
C LYS A 137 18.09 -5.96 -16.22
N LEU A 138 18.35 -6.57 -15.07
CA LEU A 138 18.70 -5.85 -13.85
C LEU A 138 20.19 -5.55 -13.74
N GLN A 139 21.04 -6.14 -14.59
CA GLN A 139 22.50 -5.96 -14.61
C GLN A 139 23.14 -6.23 -13.23
N LEU A 140 22.57 -7.19 -12.50
CA LEU A 140 23.06 -7.61 -11.19
C LEU A 140 24.22 -8.58 -11.45
N LYS A 141 25.41 -8.21 -11.01
CA LYS A 141 26.59 -9.09 -10.97
C LYS A 141 26.80 -9.63 -9.58
#